data_AF-A0A843M1T9-F1
#
_entry.id   AF-A0A843M1T9-F1
#
_cell.length_a   1.000
_cell.length_b   1.000
_cell.length_c   1.000
_cell.angle_alpha   90.00
_cell.angle_beta   90.00
_cell.angle_gamma   90.00
#
_symmetry.space_group_name_H-M   'P 1'
#
loop_
_entity.id
_entity.type
_entity.pdbx_description
1 polymer ?
#
loop_
_entity_poly.entity_id
_entity_poly.type
_entity_poly.pdbx_seq_one_letter_code
_entity_poly.pdbx_strand_id
1 'polypeptide(L)'
;ESENDLWKYLDGQNIVFVVAGLGGGTGTGSAPVVAELAKRAGALTIGVVTLPFKAEGAMRMGNALKGLERLKEQCDTTIVLQNDRLLELVPKLPLEAAFRVTDEVLMQSIKGITDALTKPGLINIDFNDLLTIMRNGGMALIGLGESSEYGKRAEECIEEALSSPMLGDVDIKQAKGALVRVIGGEDLTVTEAEKAALLVSERVDPRARIIWGCAVDGNIKDEMRVMVVLTGVRFNSIVDSFKGK
;
A
#
# COMPACT_ATOMS: atom_id res chain seq x y z
N GLU A 1 4.74 -14.88 -24.81
CA GLU A 1 3.86 -14.96 -25.99
C GLU A 1 3.19 -13.60 -26.26
N SER A 2 2.50 -13.00 -25.28
CA SER A 2 1.83 -11.70 -25.45
C SER A 2 2.69 -10.45 -25.14
N GLU A 3 4.02 -10.57 -25.13
CA GLU A 3 4.93 -9.48 -24.71
C GLU A 3 4.79 -8.23 -25.60
N ASN A 4 4.74 -8.42 -26.92
CA ASN A 4 4.59 -7.33 -27.89
C ASN A 4 3.25 -6.59 -27.75
N ASP A 5 2.19 -7.29 -27.36
CA ASP A 5 0.89 -6.66 -27.16
C ASP A 5 0.84 -5.89 -25.85
N LEU A 6 1.43 -6.44 -24.78
CA LEU A 6 1.58 -5.74 -23.50
C LEU A 6 2.41 -4.47 -23.66
N TRP A 7 3.50 -4.51 -24.43
CA TRP A 7 4.36 -3.35 -24.66
C TRP A 7 3.59 -2.13 -25.18
N LYS A 8 2.63 -2.33 -26.10
CA LYS A 8 1.82 -1.23 -26.66
C LYS A 8 0.98 -0.48 -25.62
N TYR A 9 0.60 -1.15 -24.53
CA TYR A 9 -0.14 -0.52 -23.42
C TYR A 9 0.77 0.12 -22.39
N LEU A 10 2.03 -0.33 -22.30
CA LEU A 10 3.00 0.11 -21.30
C LEU A 10 3.87 1.27 -21.80
N ASP A 11 4.10 1.34 -23.11
CA ASP A 11 4.91 2.40 -23.72
C ASP A 11 4.28 3.78 -23.47
N GLY A 12 5.11 4.74 -23.05
CA GLY A 12 4.68 6.10 -22.69
C GLY A 12 3.95 6.25 -21.36
N GLN A 13 3.73 5.19 -20.59
CA GLN A 13 3.09 5.29 -19.26
C GLN A 13 4.08 5.77 -18.20
N ASN A 14 3.67 6.73 -17.36
CA ASN A 14 4.51 7.24 -16.27
C ASN A 14 4.48 6.32 -15.04
N ILE A 15 3.33 5.71 -14.76
CA ILE A 15 3.10 4.84 -13.60
C ILE A 15 2.32 3.62 -14.06
N VAL A 16 2.76 2.44 -13.62
CA VAL A 16 2.05 1.18 -13.88
C VAL A 16 1.82 0.46 -12.56
N PHE A 17 0.56 0.22 -12.23
CA PHE A 17 0.17 -0.63 -11.12
C PHE A 17 -0.04 -2.07 -11.61
N VAL A 18 0.74 -3.01 -11.06
CA VAL A 18 0.61 -4.44 -11.34
C VAL A 18 -0.13 -5.09 -10.18
N VAL A 19 -1.41 -5.40 -10.39
CA VAL A 19 -2.28 -5.97 -9.36
C VAL A 19 -2.41 -7.48 -9.55
N ALA A 20 -2.14 -8.27 -8.50
CA ALA A 20 -2.29 -9.72 -8.57
C ALA A 20 -2.53 -10.39 -7.22
N GLY A 21 -3.43 -11.37 -7.20
CA GLY A 21 -3.49 -12.36 -6.12
C GLY A 21 -2.43 -13.45 -6.33
N LEU A 22 -1.52 -13.61 -5.38
CA LEU A 22 -0.44 -14.59 -5.46
C LEU A 22 -0.88 -15.97 -4.93
N GLY A 23 -0.18 -17.01 -5.38
CA GLY A 23 -0.41 -18.40 -4.99
C GLY A 23 -1.09 -19.26 -6.05
N GLY A 24 -1.83 -18.64 -6.97
CA GLY A 24 -2.36 -19.29 -8.18
C GLY A 24 -1.32 -19.43 -9.31
N GLY A 25 -1.74 -19.84 -10.50
CA GLY A 25 -0.85 -19.96 -11.67
C GLY A 25 -0.59 -18.64 -12.37
N THR A 26 -1.66 -17.99 -12.86
CA THR A 26 -1.55 -16.83 -13.77
C THR A 26 -1.00 -15.58 -13.07
N GLY A 27 -1.56 -15.17 -11.94
CA GLY A 27 -1.12 -13.98 -11.21
C GLY A 27 0.34 -14.10 -10.77
N THR A 28 0.67 -15.20 -10.09
CA THR A 28 2.03 -15.51 -9.62
C THR A 28 3.07 -15.60 -10.75
N GLY A 29 2.69 -16.17 -11.90
CA GLY A 29 3.60 -16.37 -13.03
C GLY A 29 3.76 -15.15 -13.93
N SER A 30 2.68 -14.41 -14.15
CA SER A 30 2.63 -13.35 -15.17
C SER A 30 2.90 -11.96 -14.59
N ALA A 31 2.54 -11.69 -13.34
CA ALA A 31 2.75 -10.38 -12.72
C ALA A 31 4.23 -9.92 -12.76
N PRO A 32 5.23 -10.77 -12.46
CA PRO A 32 6.63 -10.37 -12.57
C PRO A 32 7.04 -10.00 -14.00
N VAL A 33 6.49 -10.70 -15.00
CA VAL A 33 6.79 -10.43 -16.43
C VAL A 33 6.20 -9.09 -16.85
N VAL A 34 4.96 -8.79 -16.45
CA VAL A 34 4.33 -7.49 -16.73
C VAL A 34 5.09 -6.35 -16.04
N ALA A 35 5.51 -6.56 -14.78
CA ALA A 35 6.29 -5.58 -14.02
C ALA A 35 7.64 -5.29 -14.69
N GLU A 36 8.34 -6.33 -15.14
CA GLU A 36 9.61 -6.20 -15.87
C GLU A 36 9.43 -5.36 -17.14
N LEU A 37 8.39 -5.63 -17.92
CA LEU A 37 8.09 -4.87 -19.13
C LEU A 37 7.79 -3.41 -18.85
N ALA A 38 6.97 -3.14 -17.82
CA ALA A 38 6.64 -1.78 -17.40
C ALA A 38 7.89 -1.00 -16.97
N LYS A 39 8.76 -1.65 -16.20
CA LYS A 39 10.03 -1.06 -15.74
C LYS A 39 10.99 -0.82 -16.90
N ARG A 40 11.08 -1.75 -17.87
CA ARG A 40 11.86 -1.58 -19.12
C ARG A 40 11.34 -0.43 -19.98
N ALA A 41 10.03 -0.17 -19.98
CA ALA A 41 9.42 0.98 -20.64
C ALA A 41 9.66 2.32 -19.91
N GLY A 42 10.29 2.30 -18.73
CA GLY A 42 10.64 3.50 -17.96
C GLY A 42 9.57 3.99 -17.00
N ALA A 43 8.46 3.25 -16.85
CA ALA A 43 7.40 3.58 -15.90
C ALA A 43 7.86 3.34 -14.45
N LEU A 44 7.30 4.11 -13.52
CA LEU A 44 7.33 3.77 -12.10
C LEU A 44 6.43 2.53 -11.89
N THR A 45 7.03 1.39 -11.59
CA THR A 45 6.31 0.11 -11.51
C THR A 45 6.00 -0.24 -10.06
N ILE A 46 4.72 -0.22 -9.70
CA ILE A 46 4.23 -0.51 -8.36
C ILE A 46 3.45 -1.83 -8.40
N GLY A 47 3.95 -2.86 -7.71
CA GLY A 47 3.22 -4.11 -7.51
C GLY A 47 2.27 -3.98 -6.33
N VAL A 48 0.99 -4.32 -6.49
CA VAL A 48 0.02 -4.39 -5.38
C VAL A 48 -0.53 -5.81 -5.35
N VAL A 49 -0.11 -6.60 -4.36
CA VAL A 49 -0.39 -8.04 -4.35
C VAL A 49 -0.96 -8.54 -3.06
N THR A 50 -1.78 -9.58 -3.15
CA THR A 50 -2.34 -10.27 -1.99
C THR A 50 -1.69 -11.62 -1.78
N LEU A 51 -1.40 -11.97 -0.52
CA LEU A 51 -1.00 -13.31 -0.11
C LEU A 51 -2.24 -14.12 0.28
N PRO A 52 -2.30 -15.41 -0.09
CA PRO A 52 -3.47 -16.26 0.16
C PRO A 52 -3.69 -16.50 1.65
N PHE A 53 -4.91 -16.94 2.02
CA PHE A 53 -5.19 -17.36 3.39
C PHE A 53 -4.38 -18.62 3.74
N LYS A 54 -4.00 -18.78 5.01
CA LYS A 54 -3.42 -20.04 5.52
C LYS A 54 -4.32 -21.26 5.23
N ALA A 55 -5.64 -21.06 5.26
CA ALA A 55 -6.64 -22.09 4.99
C ALA A 55 -6.58 -22.64 3.54
N GLU A 56 -6.02 -21.89 2.59
CA GLU A 56 -5.86 -22.35 1.20
C GLU A 56 -4.68 -23.32 1.01
N GLY A 57 -3.89 -23.56 2.07
CA GLY A 57 -2.88 -24.61 2.13
C GLY A 57 -1.45 -24.13 1.87
N ALA A 58 -0.49 -24.89 2.43
CA ALA A 58 0.93 -24.55 2.41
C ALA A 58 1.53 -24.48 1.00
N MET A 59 1.06 -25.31 0.06
CA MET A 59 1.54 -25.29 -1.33
C MET A 59 1.20 -23.96 -2.01
N ARG A 60 -0.02 -23.44 -1.80
CA ARG A 60 -0.47 -22.17 -2.38
C ARG A 60 0.33 -21.00 -1.79
N MET A 61 0.56 -21.00 -0.48
CA MET A 61 1.42 -20.01 0.18
C MET A 61 2.86 -20.08 -0.34
N GLY A 62 3.44 -21.28 -0.47
CA GLY A 62 4.80 -21.45 -1.00
C GLY A 62 4.95 -20.91 -2.43
N ASN A 63 3.94 -21.12 -3.29
CA ASN A 63 3.91 -20.52 -4.62
C ASN A 63 3.82 -18.99 -4.55
N ALA A 64 3.00 -18.46 -3.64
CA ALA A 64 2.82 -17.02 -3.47
C ALA A 64 4.15 -16.34 -3.08
N LEU A 65 4.88 -16.91 -2.12
CA LEU A 65 6.16 -16.38 -1.67
C LEU A 65 7.23 -16.38 -2.78
N LYS A 66 7.31 -17.46 -3.57
CA LYS A 66 8.21 -17.53 -4.74
C LYS A 66 7.85 -16.49 -5.80
N GLY A 67 6.55 -16.30 -6.06
CA GLY A 67 6.08 -15.26 -6.98
C GLY A 67 6.38 -13.86 -6.48
N LEU A 68 6.24 -13.63 -5.17
CA LEU A 68 6.54 -12.35 -4.52
C LEU A 68 8.02 -12.01 -4.63
N GLU A 69 8.93 -12.96 -4.38
CA GLU A 69 10.38 -12.75 -4.53
C GLU A 69 10.72 -12.30 -5.96
N ARG A 70 10.17 -12.98 -6.97
CA ARG A 70 10.35 -12.60 -8.38
C ARG A 70 9.75 -11.23 -8.71
N LEU A 71 8.54 -10.93 -8.23
CA LEU A 71 7.88 -9.66 -8.49
C LEU A 71 8.64 -8.49 -7.89
N LYS A 72 9.14 -8.66 -6.67
CA LYS A 72 9.91 -7.64 -5.94
C LYS A 72 11.15 -7.18 -6.70
N GLU A 73 11.81 -8.10 -7.41
CA GLU A 73 12.98 -7.75 -8.25
C GLU A 73 12.60 -6.89 -9.46
N GLN A 74 11.37 -7.06 -9.96
CA GLN A 74 10.88 -6.41 -11.17
C GLN A 74 10.09 -5.12 -10.91
N CYS A 75 9.61 -4.89 -9.69
CA CYS A 75 8.97 -3.64 -9.30
C CYS A 75 9.97 -2.62 -8.74
N ASP A 76 9.56 -1.35 -8.67
CA ASP A 76 10.22 -0.33 -7.86
C ASP A 76 9.78 -0.42 -6.40
N THR A 77 8.48 -0.60 -6.20
CA THR A 77 7.85 -0.85 -4.91
C THR A 77 6.82 -1.98 -5.03
N THR A 78 6.76 -2.85 -4.03
CA THR A 78 5.78 -3.92 -3.92
C THR A 78 5.02 -3.78 -2.60
N ILE A 79 3.75 -3.41 -2.71
CA ILE A 79 2.78 -3.38 -1.62
C ILE A 79 2.21 -4.77 -1.45
N VAL A 80 2.32 -5.31 -0.23
CA VAL A 80 1.85 -6.66 0.08
C VAL A 80 0.72 -6.61 1.10
N LEU A 81 -0.43 -7.13 0.71
CA LEU A 81 -1.60 -7.31 1.56
C LEU A 81 -1.70 -8.79 1.95
N GLN A 82 -1.99 -9.05 3.23
CA GLN A 82 -2.11 -10.42 3.74
C GLN A 82 -3.58 -10.72 4.02
N ASN A 83 -4.13 -11.70 3.32
CA ASN A 83 -5.53 -12.09 3.53
C ASN A 83 -5.81 -12.51 4.98
N ASP A 84 -4.86 -13.19 5.65
CA ASP A 84 -5.01 -13.55 7.06
C ASP A 84 -5.16 -12.34 7.98
N ARG A 85 -4.47 -11.23 7.71
CA ARG A 85 -4.55 -10.02 8.53
C ARG A 85 -5.89 -9.31 8.37
N LEU A 86 -6.55 -9.49 7.23
CA LEU A 86 -7.89 -8.96 7.02
C LEU A 86 -8.91 -9.69 7.88
N LEU A 87 -8.71 -10.98 8.18
CA LEU A 87 -9.59 -11.71 9.11
C LEU A 87 -9.55 -11.16 10.53
N GLU A 88 -8.44 -10.55 10.94
CA GLU A 88 -8.33 -9.91 12.26
C GLU A 88 -9.23 -8.67 12.36
N LEU A 89 -9.42 -7.95 11.25
CA LEU A 89 -10.35 -6.82 11.16
C LEU A 89 -11.82 -7.26 11.11
N VAL A 90 -12.10 -8.38 10.42
CA VAL A 90 -13.47 -8.84 10.17
C VAL A 90 -13.69 -10.32 10.53
N PRO A 91 -13.53 -10.72 11.80
CA PRO A 91 -13.49 -12.14 12.20
C PRO A 91 -14.82 -12.88 12.04
N LYS A 92 -15.93 -12.15 11.88
CA LYS A 92 -17.29 -12.72 11.79
C LYS A 92 -17.85 -12.75 10.37
N LEU A 93 -17.10 -12.26 9.37
CA LEU A 93 -17.59 -12.24 7.99
C LEU A 93 -17.42 -13.61 7.31
N PRO A 94 -18.37 -14.00 6.44
CA PRO A 94 -18.16 -15.12 5.53
C PRO A 94 -16.92 -14.92 4.65
N LEU A 95 -16.27 -16.00 4.24
CA LEU A 95 -15.04 -15.94 3.45
C LEU A 95 -15.18 -15.12 2.16
N GLU A 96 -16.29 -15.26 1.44
CA GLU A 96 -16.57 -14.43 0.25
C GLU A 96 -16.67 -12.93 0.56
N ALA A 97 -17.24 -12.57 1.71
CA ALA A 97 -17.31 -11.19 2.15
C ALA A 97 -15.93 -10.68 2.56
N ALA A 98 -15.10 -11.52 3.20
CA ALA A 98 -13.72 -11.16 3.52
C ALA A 98 -12.87 -10.87 2.28
N PHE A 99 -13.04 -11.63 1.18
CA PHE A 99 -12.39 -11.32 -0.10
C PHE A 99 -12.80 -9.96 -0.67
N ARG A 100 -14.09 -9.57 -0.53
CA ARG A 100 -14.53 -8.24 -0.97
C ARG A 100 -13.87 -7.13 -0.16
N VAL A 101 -13.65 -7.33 1.14
CA VAL A 101 -12.90 -6.38 1.97
C VAL A 101 -11.45 -6.30 1.50
N THR A 102 -10.82 -7.41 1.14
CA THR A 102 -9.48 -7.40 0.52
C THR A 102 -9.45 -6.52 -0.74
N ASP A 103 -10.39 -6.75 -1.64
CA ASP A 103 -10.47 -6.01 -2.90
C ASP A 103 -10.73 -4.52 -2.64
N GLU A 104 -11.55 -4.20 -1.64
CA GLU A 104 -11.81 -2.82 -1.23
C GLU A 104 -10.56 -2.13 -0.69
N VAL A 105 -9.81 -2.75 0.22
CA VAL A 105 -8.54 -2.21 0.74
C VAL A 105 -7.52 -2.03 -0.38
N LEU A 106 -7.46 -2.98 -1.32
CA LEU A 106 -6.60 -2.89 -2.49
C LEU A 106 -6.98 -1.70 -3.38
N MET A 107 -8.27 -1.54 -3.67
CA MET A 107 -8.78 -0.43 -4.46
C MET A 107 -8.56 0.91 -3.77
N GLN A 108 -8.79 0.99 -2.46
CA GLN A 108 -8.52 2.19 -1.66
C GLN A 108 -7.04 2.56 -1.67
N SER A 109 -6.15 1.57 -1.64
CA SER A 109 -4.70 1.78 -1.72
C SER A 109 -4.28 2.40 -3.06
N ILE A 110 -4.74 1.82 -4.17
CA ILE A 110 -4.42 2.33 -5.52
C ILE A 110 -5.06 3.70 -5.73
N LYS A 111 -6.33 3.85 -5.34
CA LYS A 111 -7.05 5.11 -5.43
C LYS A 111 -6.35 6.18 -4.60
N GLY A 112 -5.93 5.88 -3.37
CA GLY A 112 -5.25 6.83 -2.50
C GLY A 112 -3.94 7.36 -3.09
N ILE A 113 -3.13 6.49 -3.68
CA ILE A 113 -1.87 6.88 -4.36
C ILE A 113 -2.18 7.68 -5.63
N THR A 114 -3.16 7.25 -6.42
CA THR A 114 -3.53 7.92 -7.68
C THR A 114 -4.16 9.28 -7.42
N ASP A 115 -5.07 9.38 -6.45
CA ASP A 115 -5.74 10.63 -6.06
C ASP A 115 -4.75 11.61 -5.44
N ALA A 116 -3.69 11.14 -4.76
CA ALA A 116 -2.63 12.00 -4.25
C ALA A 116 -1.89 12.77 -5.37
N LEU A 117 -1.85 12.21 -6.58
CA LEU A 117 -1.19 12.80 -7.75
C LEU A 117 -2.15 13.58 -8.66
N THR A 118 -3.35 13.04 -8.86
CA THR A 118 -4.24 13.50 -9.94
C THR A 118 -5.29 14.49 -9.47
N LYS A 119 -5.62 14.50 -8.18
CA LYS A 119 -6.64 15.40 -7.64
C LYS A 119 -5.99 16.58 -6.92
N PRO A 120 -6.45 17.81 -7.19
CA PRO A 120 -6.05 18.96 -6.40
C PRO A 120 -6.41 18.74 -4.92
N GLY A 121 -5.41 18.83 -4.07
CA GLY A 121 -5.54 18.94 -2.63
C GLY A 121 -5.26 20.36 -2.14
N LEU A 122 -5.49 20.58 -0.85
CA LEU A 122 -5.01 21.76 -0.13
C LEU A 122 -3.48 21.78 -0.11
N ILE A 123 -2.88 20.60 0.04
CA ILE A 123 -1.44 20.37 -0.08
C ILE A 123 -1.25 19.23 -1.08
N ASN A 124 -0.74 19.60 -2.24
CA ASN A 124 -0.51 18.68 -3.36
C ASN A 124 0.78 17.91 -3.16
N ILE A 125 0.77 16.65 -3.58
CA ILE A 125 1.96 15.84 -3.75
C ILE A 125 2.27 15.79 -5.23
N ASP A 126 3.49 16.13 -5.62
CA ASP A 126 3.86 16.07 -7.04
C ASP A 126 4.39 14.67 -7.43
N PHE A 127 4.61 14.48 -8.73
CA PHE A 127 5.11 13.20 -9.24
C PHE A 127 6.56 12.91 -8.84
N ASN A 128 7.41 13.93 -8.73
CA ASN A 128 8.81 13.77 -8.34
C ASN A 128 8.92 13.36 -6.87
N ASP A 129 8.08 13.94 -6.03
CA ASP A 129 7.88 13.56 -4.64
C ASP A 129 7.56 12.06 -4.54
N LEU A 130 6.51 11.60 -5.22
CA LEU A 130 6.16 10.18 -5.23
C LEU A 130 7.31 9.30 -5.75
N LEU A 131 7.97 9.70 -6.84
CA LEU A 131 9.15 9.00 -7.37
C LEU A 131 10.24 8.85 -6.31
N THR A 132 10.48 9.87 -5.47
CA THR A 132 11.56 9.79 -4.47
C THR A 132 11.30 8.80 -3.33
N ILE A 133 10.03 8.45 -3.08
CA ILE A 133 9.64 7.46 -2.07
C ILE A 133 9.46 6.07 -2.70
N MET A 134 8.78 6.01 -3.85
CA MET A 134 8.37 4.74 -4.45
C MET A 134 9.41 4.15 -5.40
N ARG A 135 10.32 4.96 -5.99
CA ARG A 135 11.38 4.43 -6.85
C ARG A 135 12.41 3.71 -5.98
N ASN A 136 12.63 2.42 -6.25
CA ASN A 136 13.44 1.55 -5.38
C ASN A 136 12.97 1.53 -3.91
N GLY A 137 11.67 1.75 -3.66
CA GLY A 137 11.07 1.66 -2.33
C GLY A 137 11.04 0.22 -1.79
N GLY A 138 11.23 -0.78 -2.65
CA GLY A 138 11.33 -2.18 -2.24
C GLY A 138 9.99 -2.70 -1.73
N MET A 139 9.95 -3.20 -0.50
CA MET A 139 8.67 -3.63 0.09
C MET A 139 7.96 -2.43 0.71
N ALA A 140 6.64 -2.39 0.56
CA ALA A 140 5.78 -1.42 1.19
C ALA A 140 4.58 -2.05 1.89
N LEU A 141 4.08 -1.34 2.89
CA LEU A 141 2.89 -1.68 3.66
C LEU A 141 1.96 -0.47 3.71
N ILE A 142 0.67 -0.74 3.90
CA ILE A 142 -0.36 0.30 3.93
C ILE A 142 -1.13 0.19 5.25
N GLY A 143 -1.22 1.33 5.93
CA GLY A 143 -2.10 1.56 7.06
C GLY A 143 -3.22 2.51 6.66
N LEU A 144 -4.44 2.21 7.10
CA LEU A 144 -5.63 3.04 6.90
C LEU A 144 -6.23 3.35 8.27
N GLY A 145 -6.69 4.58 8.45
CA GLY A 145 -7.40 4.99 9.66
C GLY A 145 -8.44 6.05 9.36
N GLU A 146 -9.49 6.08 10.17
CA GLU A 146 -10.62 7.00 10.09
C GLU A 146 -11.06 7.43 11.49
N SER A 147 -11.41 8.71 11.65
CA SER A 147 -11.97 9.20 12.92
C SER A 147 -12.85 10.42 12.69
N SER A 148 -13.95 10.47 13.45
CA SER A 148 -14.85 11.61 13.56
C SER A 148 -14.76 12.34 14.91
N GLU A 149 -13.85 11.93 15.80
CA GLU A 149 -13.70 12.52 17.15
C GLU A 149 -13.03 13.91 17.11
N TYR A 150 -13.85 14.95 17.02
CA TYR A 150 -13.40 16.34 16.88
C TYR A 150 -12.30 16.73 17.90
N GLY A 151 -11.21 17.34 17.40
CA GLY A 151 -10.07 17.74 18.21
C GLY A 151 -9.05 16.63 18.50
N LYS A 152 -9.38 15.35 18.24
CA LYS A 152 -8.47 14.20 18.35
C LYS A 152 -8.40 13.33 17.09
N ARG A 153 -9.17 13.66 16.05
CA ARG A 153 -9.23 12.88 14.79
C ARG A 153 -7.86 12.55 14.23
N ALA A 154 -6.93 13.50 14.23
CA ALA A 154 -5.58 13.28 13.71
C ALA A 154 -4.81 12.21 14.50
N GLU A 155 -4.83 12.27 15.84
CA GLU A 155 -4.21 11.25 16.69
C GLU A 155 -4.83 9.87 16.49
N GLU A 156 -6.16 9.80 16.51
CA GLU A 156 -6.89 8.55 16.39
C GLU A 156 -6.71 7.90 15.02
N CYS A 157 -6.79 8.69 13.93
CA CYS A 157 -6.54 8.19 12.58
C CYS A 157 -5.15 7.60 12.45
N ILE A 158 -4.12 8.28 13.00
CA ILE A 158 -2.75 7.77 12.92
C ILE A 158 -2.55 6.56 13.81
N GLU A 159 -3.13 6.55 15.01
CA GLU A 159 -3.06 5.39 15.89
C GLU A 159 -3.72 4.17 15.23
N GLU A 160 -4.89 4.32 14.63
CA GLU A 160 -5.55 3.26 13.88
C GLU A 160 -4.73 2.82 12.65
N ALA A 161 -4.26 3.78 11.84
CA ALA A 161 -3.47 3.47 10.65
C ALA A 161 -2.17 2.71 10.99
N LEU A 162 -1.50 3.09 12.08
CA LEU A 162 -0.20 2.52 12.47
C LEU A 162 -0.30 1.29 13.38
N SER A 163 -1.45 1.07 14.02
CA SER A 163 -1.77 -0.18 14.74
C SER A 163 -2.54 -1.18 13.88
N SER A 164 -2.86 -0.81 12.63
CA SER A 164 -3.63 -1.65 11.72
C SER A 164 -2.99 -3.02 11.53
N PRO A 165 -3.77 -4.12 11.62
CA PRO A 165 -3.32 -5.47 11.27
C PRO A 165 -2.68 -5.56 9.87
N MET A 166 -3.00 -4.63 8.97
CA MET A 166 -2.46 -4.56 7.61
C MET A 166 -0.96 -4.32 7.57
N LEU A 167 -0.40 -3.65 8.58
CA LEU A 167 1.04 -3.46 8.73
C LEU A 167 1.74 -4.75 9.21
N GLY A 168 0.98 -5.68 9.80
CA GLY A 168 1.47 -6.93 10.35
C GLY A 168 2.55 -6.74 11.43
N ASP A 169 3.34 -7.79 11.67
CA ASP A 169 4.40 -7.78 12.69
C ASP A 169 5.70 -7.15 12.16
N VAL A 170 5.61 -5.99 11.54
CA VAL A 170 6.75 -5.27 10.96
C VAL A 170 7.13 -4.09 11.83
N ASP A 171 8.42 -3.98 12.12
CA ASP A 171 8.96 -2.82 12.82
C ASP A 171 8.96 -1.59 11.90
N ILE A 172 7.91 -0.78 12.03
CA ILE A 172 7.70 0.44 11.24
C ILE A 172 8.83 1.46 11.41
N LYS A 173 9.62 1.38 12.49
CA LYS A 173 10.82 2.23 12.69
C LYS A 173 11.92 1.98 11.66
N GLN A 174 11.80 0.91 10.88
CA GLN A 174 12.75 0.57 9.82
C GLN A 174 12.32 1.09 8.45
N ALA A 175 11.13 1.69 8.35
CA ALA A 175 10.67 2.31 7.12
C ALA A 175 11.65 3.43 6.70
N LYS A 176 12.05 3.41 5.44
CA LYS A 176 12.96 4.41 4.85
C LYS A 176 12.20 5.56 4.18
N GLY A 177 10.92 5.36 3.93
CA GLY A 177 10.03 6.36 3.36
C GLY A 177 8.61 6.19 3.88
N ALA A 178 7.88 7.30 3.93
CA ALA A 178 6.46 7.32 4.24
C ALA A 178 5.73 8.29 3.31
N LEU A 179 4.61 7.83 2.76
CA LEU A 179 3.61 8.67 2.08
C LEU A 179 2.38 8.77 2.97
N VAL A 180 2.00 9.98 3.37
CA VAL A 180 0.85 10.24 4.25
C VAL A 180 -0.20 11.04 3.49
N ARG A 181 -1.36 10.46 3.25
CA ARG A 181 -2.47 11.12 2.57
C ARG A 181 -3.61 11.35 3.55
N VAL A 182 -3.95 12.61 3.78
CA VAL A 182 -5.06 13.02 4.65
C VAL A 182 -6.25 13.47 3.81
N ILE A 183 -7.43 12.92 4.05
CA ILE A 183 -8.67 13.36 3.42
C ILE A 183 -9.66 13.70 4.53
N GLY A 184 -10.38 14.80 4.42
CA GLY A 184 -11.40 15.15 5.40
C GLY A 184 -12.55 15.94 4.78
N GLY A 185 -13.53 16.28 5.60
CA GLY A 185 -14.63 17.16 5.21
C GLY A 185 -14.20 18.61 5.03
N GLU A 186 -15.16 19.49 4.75
CA GLU A 186 -14.93 20.95 4.62
C GLU A 186 -14.37 21.60 5.88
N ASP A 187 -14.50 20.92 7.02
CA ASP A 187 -13.99 21.31 8.33
C ASP A 187 -12.53 20.89 8.57
N LEU A 188 -11.89 20.16 7.64
CA LEU A 188 -10.50 19.74 7.76
C LEU A 188 -9.56 20.96 7.81
N THR A 189 -8.80 21.06 8.90
CA THR A 189 -7.81 22.12 9.06
C THR A 189 -6.41 21.67 8.61
N VAL A 190 -5.60 22.63 8.17
CA VAL A 190 -4.18 22.38 7.84
C VAL A 190 -3.42 21.85 9.06
N THR A 191 -3.73 22.36 10.26
CA THR A 191 -3.12 21.93 11.53
C THR A 191 -3.38 20.45 11.83
N GLU A 192 -4.60 19.95 11.60
CA GLU A 192 -4.90 18.52 11.76
C GLU A 192 -4.11 17.67 10.76
N ALA A 193 -4.02 18.11 9.50
CA ALA A 193 -3.26 17.39 8.48
C ALA A 193 -1.74 17.37 8.75
N GLU A 194 -1.17 18.50 9.16
CA GLU A 194 0.25 18.60 9.55
C GLU A 194 0.55 17.73 10.78
N LYS A 195 -0.33 17.75 11.77
CA LYS A 195 -0.23 16.91 12.96
C LYS A 195 -0.21 15.42 12.62
N ALA A 196 -1.03 14.98 11.67
CA ALA A 196 -1.01 13.60 11.20
C ALA A 196 0.35 13.22 10.58
N ALA A 197 0.95 14.10 9.78
CA ALA A 197 2.28 13.89 9.21
C ALA A 197 3.38 13.84 10.28
N LEU A 198 3.34 14.73 11.28
CA LEU A 198 4.27 14.76 12.42
C LEU A 198 4.20 13.45 13.23
N LEU A 199 3.00 12.98 13.55
CA LEU A 199 2.80 11.74 14.29
C LEU A 199 3.34 10.50 13.57
N VAL A 200 3.27 10.47 12.23
CA VAL A 200 3.93 9.41 11.44
C VAL A 200 5.45 9.55 11.53
N SER A 201 5.97 10.78 11.41
CA SER A 201 7.42 11.06 11.51
C SER A 201 8.04 10.60 12.82
N GLU A 202 7.32 10.70 13.92
CA GLU A 202 7.78 10.29 15.25
C GLU A 202 7.85 8.77 15.41
N ARG A 203 7.14 8.01 14.57
CA ARG A 203 7.05 6.54 14.66
C ARG A 203 7.93 5.79 13.65
N VAL A 204 8.52 6.46 12.66
CA VAL A 204 9.41 5.87 11.63
C VAL A 204 10.90 6.22 11.88
N ASP A 205 11.82 5.75 11.01
CA ASP A 205 13.25 6.13 11.11
C ASP A 205 13.37 7.68 11.03
N PRO A 206 14.14 8.35 11.91
CA PRO A 206 14.33 9.80 11.85
C PRO A 206 14.95 10.32 10.55
N ARG A 207 15.57 9.43 9.75
CA ARG A 207 16.13 9.72 8.44
C ARG A 207 15.20 9.27 7.31
N ALA A 208 14.02 8.72 7.63
CA ALA A 208 13.02 8.39 6.64
C ALA A 208 12.58 9.65 5.92
N ARG A 209 12.40 9.54 4.61
CA ARG A 209 11.80 10.62 3.83
C ARG A 209 10.29 10.58 4.02
N ILE A 210 9.68 11.71 4.29
CA ILE A 210 8.23 11.79 4.52
C ILE A 210 7.64 12.77 3.52
N ILE A 211 6.62 12.29 2.83
CA ILE A 211 5.84 13.06 1.88
C ILE A 211 4.41 12.99 2.35
N TRP A 212 3.75 14.14 2.39
CA TRP A 212 2.38 14.20 2.86
C TRP A 212 1.57 15.19 2.03
N GLY A 213 0.27 14.92 1.95
CA GLY A 213 -0.66 15.76 1.22
C GLY A 213 -2.06 15.63 1.79
N CYS A 214 -2.83 16.70 1.66
CA CYS A 214 -4.18 16.76 2.19
C CYS A 214 -5.18 17.29 1.18
N ALA A 215 -6.43 16.83 1.27
CA ALA A 215 -7.53 17.32 0.43
C ALA A 215 -8.86 17.22 1.16
N VAL A 216 -9.81 17.99 0.67
CA VAL A 216 -11.20 17.97 1.12
C VAL A 216 -12.02 17.11 0.16
N ASP A 217 -12.86 16.24 0.69
CA ASP A 217 -13.87 15.50 -0.06
C ASP A 217 -15.26 15.85 0.50
N GLY A 218 -16.10 16.48 -0.32
CA GLY A 218 -17.45 16.91 0.10
C GLY A 218 -18.41 15.76 0.42
N ASN A 219 -18.03 14.52 0.12
CA ASN A 219 -18.80 13.34 0.54
C ASN A 219 -18.48 12.91 1.98
N ILE A 220 -17.39 13.41 2.56
CA ILE A 220 -16.97 13.14 3.94
C ILE A 220 -17.50 14.27 4.82
N LYS A 221 -18.19 13.91 5.91
CA LYS A 221 -18.76 14.86 6.87
C LYS A 221 -18.24 14.57 8.26
N ASP A 222 -17.67 15.60 8.90
CA ASP A 222 -17.17 15.55 10.27
C ASP A 222 -16.14 14.43 10.53
N GLU A 223 -15.50 13.92 9.48
CA GLU A 223 -14.60 12.77 9.53
C GLU A 223 -13.27 13.10 8.83
N MET A 224 -12.19 12.52 9.34
CA MET A 224 -10.87 12.53 8.75
C MET A 224 -10.47 11.09 8.44
N ARG A 225 -9.85 10.88 7.29
CA ARG A 225 -9.27 9.61 6.84
C ARG A 225 -7.81 9.81 6.54
N VAL A 226 -6.98 8.84 6.94
CA VAL A 226 -5.56 8.83 6.64
C VAL A 226 -5.16 7.52 5.99
N MET A 227 -4.40 7.62 4.91
CA MET A 227 -3.66 6.51 4.33
C MET A 227 -2.18 6.76 4.55
N VAL A 228 -1.49 5.78 5.16
CA VAL A 228 -0.04 5.78 5.34
C VAL A 228 0.55 4.64 4.52
N VAL A 229 1.46 4.95 3.59
CA VAL A 229 2.25 3.95 2.86
C VAL A 229 3.68 4.00 3.35
N LEU A 230 4.14 2.93 4.00
CA LEU A 230 5.50 2.81 4.52
C LEU A 230 6.35 2.01 3.54
N THR A 231 7.43 2.58 3.03
CA THR A 231 8.35 1.95 2.06
C THR A 231 9.69 1.60 2.69
N GLY A 232 10.41 0.65 2.11
CA GLY A 232 11.74 0.24 2.55
C GLY A 232 11.72 -0.64 3.80
N VAL A 233 10.58 -1.24 4.11
CA VAL A 233 10.40 -2.11 5.28
C VAL A 233 11.02 -3.50 5.07
N ARG A 234 11.46 -4.13 6.16
CA ARG A 234 11.99 -5.50 6.13
C ARG A 234 10.88 -6.50 6.44
N PHE A 235 10.50 -7.27 5.43
CA PHE A 235 9.55 -8.38 5.56
C PHE A 235 10.28 -9.66 6.01
N ASN A 236 10.99 -9.60 7.14
CA ASN A 236 11.75 -10.74 7.65
C ASN A 236 10.83 -11.80 8.27
N SER A 237 9.74 -11.41 8.93
CA SER A 237 8.95 -12.34 9.74
C SER A 237 8.25 -13.45 8.94
N ILE A 238 7.72 -13.20 7.74
CA ILE A 238 6.92 -14.21 7.03
C ILE A 238 7.78 -15.19 6.22
N VAL A 239 8.78 -14.68 5.52
CA VAL A 239 9.67 -15.55 4.72
C VAL A 239 10.50 -16.42 5.66
N ASP A 240 10.97 -15.89 6.79
CA ASP A 240 11.76 -16.65 7.76
C ASP A 240 10.90 -17.69 8.52
N SER A 241 9.63 -17.38 8.80
CA SER A 241 8.67 -18.34 9.41
C SER A 241 8.38 -19.56 8.54
N PHE A 242 8.47 -19.42 7.22
CA PHE A 242 8.26 -20.52 6.27
C PHE A 242 9.56 -21.19 5.82
N LYS A 243 10.71 -20.50 5.84
CA LYS A 243 12.04 -21.10 5.59
C LYS A 243 12.53 -21.98 6.76
N GLY A 244 11.96 -21.80 7.95
CA GLY A 244 12.29 -22.56 9.16
C GLY A 244 11.52 -23.89 9.38
N LYS A 245 10.83 -24.42 8.36
CA LYS A 245 10.16 -25.73 8.43
C LYS A 245 10.59 -26.65 7.29
#